data_AF-A0A182U9J0-F1
#
_entry.id   AF-A0A182U9J0-F1
#
_cell.length_a   1.000
_cell.length_b   1.000
_cell.length_c   1.000
_cell.angle_alpha   90.00
_cell.angle_beta   90.00
_cell.angle_gamma   90.00
#
_symmetry.space_group_name_H-M   'P 1'
#
loop_
_entity.id
_entity.type
_entity.pdbx_description
1 polymer ?
#
loop_
_entity_poly.entity_id
_entity_poly.type
_entity_poly.pdbx_seq_one_letter_code
_entity_poly.pdbx_strand_id
1 'polypeptide(L)'
;MQRRSDEVLMEDLLDNADEPIMFGRFRRSASEVQDDKCKRKYKCCNDANTENMEKIHEIKKQCFMEVRNKNKADGAYEPVDFFSCERLNKTKMEVICAMECVGRKKEVVNEDGTLIDLRKSNFAADDWQQPLLAEHIETCVKEAKDKAAKMPREAGQCSSETSNFGYCMWRQMALACPKDKQVANKRCDRIREKLANNEPLHYYKGELEDK
;
A
#
# COMPACT_ATOMS: atom_id res chain seq x y z
N MET A 1 10.28 3.30 -34.04
CA MET A 1 10.68 2.35 -32.98
C MET A 1 10.49 3.06 -31.64
N GLN A 2 9.27 3.00 -31.11
CA GLN A 2 8.80 3.74 -29.92
C GLN A 2 8.16 2.71 -28.97
N ARG A 3 8.97 1.85 -28.34
CA ARG A 3 8.45 0.78 -27.44
C ARG A 3 9.22 0.65 -26.12
N ARG A 4 10.31 1.39 -25.92
CA ARG A 4 11.17 1.27 -24.74
C ARG A 4 10.86 2.29 -23.63
N SER A 5 10.01 3.29 -23.90
CA SER A 5 9.75 4.38 -22.94
C SER A 5 8.66 4.05 -21.91
N ASP A 6 7.69 3.20 -22.26
CA ASP A 6 6.54 2.90 -21.40
C ASP A 6 6.86 1.84 -20.34
N GLU A 7 7.82 0.96 -20.64
CA GLU A 7 8.26 -0.11 -19.75
C GLU A 7 9.09 0.44 -18.58
N VAL A 8 10.00 1.40 -18.87
CA VAL A 8 10.83 2.07 -17.86
C VAL A 8 9.99 3.00 -16.96
N LEU A 9 9.00 3.69 -17.54
CA LEU A 9 8.10 4.57 -16.79
C LEU A 9 7.26 3.81 -15.74
N MET A 10 6.98 2.52 -15.98
CA MET A 10 6.14 1.70 -15.11
C MET A 10 6.92 1.02 -13.98
N GLU A 11 8.18 0.66 -14.22
CA GLU A 11 9.10 0.19 -13.17
C GLU A 11 9.31 1.32 -12.15
N ASP A 12 9.45 2.56 -12.64
CA ASP A 12 9.49 3.76 -11.81
C ASP A 12 8.15 4.04 -11.11
N LEU A 13 6.99 3.82 -11.72
CA LEU A 13 5.68 4.10 -11.07
C LEU A 13 5.34 3.16 -9.91
N LEU A 14 5.86 1.92 -9.93
CA LEU A 14 5.73 0.99 -8.80
C LEU A 14 6.80 1.19 -7.74
N ASP A 15 8.02 1.56 -8.13
CA ASP A 15 9.07 1.97 -7.19
C ASP A 15 8.75 3.30 -6.49
N ASN A 16 7.88 4.14 -7.08
CA ASN A 16 7.51 5.47 -6.58
C ASN A 16 6.04 5.60 -6.15
N ALA A 17 5.33 4.51 -5.84
CA ALA A 17 3.97 4.60 -5.30
C ALA A 17 3.87 5.36 -3.95
N ASP A 18 5.02 5.66 -3.33
CA ASP A 18 5.17 6.47 -2.11
C ASP A 18 5.76 7.87 -2.36
N GLU A 19 5.86 8.36 -3.61
CA GLU A 19 6.62 9.57 -3.93
C GLU A 19 6.03 10.50 -5.01
N PRO A 20 6.20 11.85 -4.91
CA PRO A 20 5.50 12.78 -5.78
C PRO A 20 6.16 12.88 -7.17
N ILE A 21 5.47 12.39 -8.19
CA ILE A 21 5.83 12.62 -9.60
C ILE A 21 5.37 14.03 -10.01
N MET A 22 6.26 15.00 -9.91
CA MET A 22 6.06 16.33 -10.50
C MET A 22 6.29 16.24 -12.02
N PHE A 23 5.21 16.22 -12.81
CA PHE A 23 5.29 16.39 -14.27
C PHE A 23 5.60 17.86 -14.62
N GLY A 24 6.88 18.24 -14.49
CA GLY A 24 7.42 19.46 -15.06
C GLY A 24 7.57 19.30 -16.58
N ARG A 25 6.97 20.22 -17.35
CA ARG A 25 7.04 20.28 -18.81
C ARG A 25 8.49 20.11 -19.31
N PHE A 26 8.69 19.17 -20.24
CA PHE A 26 9.95 18.84 -20.90
C PHE A 26 10.86 20.06 -21.16
N ARG A 27 12.02 20.09 -20.51
CA ARG A 27 13.20 20.82 -20.99
C ARG A 27 14.42 19.88 -20.90
N ARG A 28 14.93 19.45 -22.05
CA ARG A 28 16.14 18.61 -22.13
C ARG A 28 17.34 19.48 -21.75
N SER A 29 17.94 19.22 -20.60
CA SER A 29 19.32 19.59 -20.32
C SER A 29 19.94 18.51 -19.43
N ALA A 30 21.06 17.96 -19.87
CA ALA A 30 21.85 16.99 -19.14
C ALA A 30 22.38 17.62 -17.85
N SER A 31 22.11 16.98 -16.71
CA SER A 31 22.91 17.13 -15.50
C SER A 31 22.72 15.89 -14.65
N GLU A 32 23.75 15.05 -14.65
CA GLU A 32 24.00 14.01 -13.66
C GLU A 32 24.20 14.67 -12.29
N VAL A 33 23.12 14.95 -11.58
CA VAL A 33 23.09 15.08 -10.13
C VAL A 33 21.72 14.53 -9.72
N GLN A 34 21.62 13.21 -9.56
CA GLN A 34 20.38 12.57 -9.11
C GLN A 34 20.01 13.13 -7.74
N ASP A 35 18.81 13.67 -7.69
CA ASP A 35 18.27 14.47 -6.61
C ASP A 35 17.81 13.55 -5.46
N ASP A 36 18.67 13.32 -4.47
CA ASP A 36 18.30 12.63 -3.21
C ASP A 36 17.16 13.34 -2.44
N LYS A 37 16.77 14.55 -2.87
CA LYS A 37 15.61 15.28 -2.32
C LYS A 37 14.27 14.77 -2.86
N CYS A 38 14.28 14.04 -3.98
CA CYS A 38 13.20 13.21 -4.50
C CYS A 38 12.59 12.30 -3.42
N LYS A 39 13.48 11.67 -2.64
CA LYS A 39 13.25 10.42 -1.91
C LYS A 39 12.64 10.50 -0.52
N ARG A 40 11.75 11.47 -0.28
CA ARG A 40 11.19 11.65 1.07
C ARG A 40 9.96 10.77 1.28
N LYS A 41 10.20 9.55 1.78
CA LYS A 41 9.17 8.74 2.47
C LYS A 41 8.55 9.57 3.61
N TYR A 42 7.33 10.05 3.40
CA TYR A 42 6.64 10.88 4.40
C TYR A 42 6.04 9.99 5.50
N LYS A 43 6.70 9.94 6.66
CA LYS A 43 6.16 9.33 7.87
C LYS A 43 5.44 10.37 8.72
N CYS A 44 4.18 10.14 9.07
CA CYS A 44 3.43 10.99 10.00
C CYS A 44 3.51 10.51 11.47
N CYS A 45 4.15 9.37 11.69
CA CYS A 45 4.51 8.83 13.00
C CYS A 45 5.97 8.39 12.96
N ASN A 46 6.78 8.87 13.90
CA ASN A 46 8.19 8.48 14.03
C ASN A 46 8.31 7.16 14.82
N ASP A 47 7.84 6.08 14.21
CA ASP A 47 7.94 4.73 14.77
C ASP A 47 9.27 4.03 14.41
N ALA A 48 9.67 3.06 15.24
CA ALA A 48 10.88 2.26 15.02
C ALA A 48 10.73 1.21 13.90
N ASN A 49 9.60 1.21 13.18
CA ASN A 49 9.18 0.12 12.29
C ASN A 49 9.89 0.11 10.91
N THR A 50 10.97 0.87 10.73
CA THR A 50 11.58 1.07 9.40
C THR A 50 12.08 -0.24 8.78
N GLU A 51 12.78 -1.09 9.54
CA GLU A 51 13.35 -2.34 9.03
C GLU A 51 12.26 -3.36 8.64
N ASN A 52 11.21 -3.49 9.46
CA ASN A 52 10.10 -4.40 9.16
C ASN A 52 9.26 -3.89 7.98
N MET A 53 9.08 -2.57 7.86
CA MET A 53 8.45 -1.97 6.68
C MET A 53 9.26 -2.21 5.41
N GLU A 54 10.59 -2.18 5.46
CA GLU A 54 11.46 -2.53 4.33
C GLU A 54 11.34 -4.00 3.94
N LYS A 55 11.34 -4.92 4.92
CA LYS A 55 11.10 -6.34 4.66
C LYS A 55 9.73 -6.60 4.03
N ILE A 56 8.68 -5.96 4.54
CA ILE A 56 7.33 -6.06 3.97
C ILE A 56 7.29 -5.46 2.56
N HIS A 57 8.00 -4.35 2.33
CA HIS A 57 8.10 -3.71 1.02
C HIS A 57 8.77 -4.62 -0.01
N GLU A 58 9.86 -5.30 0.35
CA GLU A 58 10.53 -6.26 -0.53
C GLU A 58 9.64 -7.45 -0.88
N ILE A 59 8.93 -8.01 0.10
CA ILE A 59 7.98 -9.10 -0.14
C ILE A 59 6.82 -8.61 -1.03
N LYS A 60 6.34 -7.38 -0.82
CA LYS A 60 5.32 -6.75 -1.66
C LYS A 60 5.81 -6.64 -3.11
N LYS A 61 7.03 -6.17 -3.34
CA LYS A 61 7.65 -6.11 -4.67
C LYS A 61 7.67 -7.47 -5.36
N GLN A 62 8.13 -8.50 -4.66
CA GLN A 62 8.14 -9.87 -5.17
C GLN A 62 6.73 -10.34 -5.55
N CYS A 63 5.74 -10.10 -4.71
CA CYS A 63 4.35 -10.45 -4.99
C CYS A 63 3.77 -9.70 -6.20
N PHE A 64 4.06 -8.41 -6.38
CA PHE A 64 3.65 -7.67 -7.58
C PHE A 64 4.28 -8.26 -8.85
N MET A 65 5.56 -8.63 -8.81
CA MET A 65 6.22 -9.28 -9.94
C MET A 65 5.59 -10.64 -10.24
N GLU A 66 5.32 -11.46 -9.23
CA GLU A 66 4.67 -12.77 -9.40
C GLU A 66 3.27 -12.64 -10.01
N VAL A 67 2.44 -11.73 -9.51
CA VAL A 67 1.09 -11.48 -10.03
C VAL A 67 1.15 -10.99 -11.48
N ARG A 68 2.02 -10.02 -11.78
CA ARG A 68 2.17 -9.51 -13.15
C ARG A 68 2.70 -10.55 -14.12
N ASN A 69 3.66 -11.38 -13.70
CA ASN A 69 4.21 -12.43 -14.54
C ASN A 69 3.15 -13.50 -14.85
N LYS A 70 2.28 -13.83 -13.88
CA LYS A 70 1.10 -14.69 -14.13
C LYS A 70 0.15 -14.04 -15.13
N ASN A 71 -0.24 -12.78 -14.91
CA ASN A 71 -1.10 -12.05 -15.84
C ASN A 71 -0.49 -11.95 -17.26
N LYS A 72 0.83 -11.80 -17.38
CA LYS A 72 1.56 -11.81 -18.67
C LYS A 72 1.48 -13.18 -19.35
N ALA A 73 1.70 -14.26 -18.59
CA ALA A 73 1.62 -15.63 -19.11
C ALA A 73 0.19 -15.98 -19.58
N ASP A 74 -0.82 -15.48 -18.87
CA ASP A 74 -2.23 -15.70 -19.18
C ASP A 74 -2.77 -14.75 -20.27
N GLY A 75 -1.92 -13.87 -20.83
CA GLY A 75 -2.30 -12.90 -21.86
C GLY A 75 -3.19 -11.75 -21.36
N ALA A 76 -3.36 -11.61 -20.04
CA ALA A 76 -4.20 -10.61 -19.39
C ALA A 76 -3.46 -9.31 -19.01
N TYR A 77 -2.16 -9.21 -19.33
CA TYR A 77 -1.35 -8.03 -19.02
C TYR A 77 -1.57 -6.90 -20.02
N GLU A 78 -2.13 -5.78 -19.55
CA GLU A 78 -2.26 -4.53 -20.29
C GLU A 78 -1.56 -3.38 -19.57
N PRO A 79 -1.02 -2.38 -20.28
CA PRO A 79 -0.50 -1.16 -19.67
C PRO A 79 -1.55 -0.46 -18.81
N VAL A 80 -1.13 0.08 -17.65
CA VAL A 80 -2.01 0.83 -16.75
C VAL A 80 -2.54 2.08 -17.47
N ASP A 81 -3.86 2.21 -17.53
CA ASP A 81 -4.55 3.38 -18.07
C ASP A 81 -5.60 3.84 -17.06
N PHE A 82 -5.34 4.99 -16.47
CA PHE A 82 -6.12 5.58 -15.39
C PHE A 82 -7.45 6.19 -15.86
N PHE A 83 -7.69 6.24 -17.18
CA PHE A 83 -8.91 6.80 -17.75
C PHE A 83 -9.97 5.75 -18.08
N SER A 84 -9.64 4.46 -17.96
CA SER A 84 -10.58 3.34 -18.16
C SER A 84 -11.00 2.72 -16.83
N CYS A 85 -12.30 2.73 -16.54
CA CYS A 85 -12.87 2.06 -15.37
C CYS A 85 -12.54 0.56 -15.33
N GLU A 86 -12.51 -0.10 -16.50
CA GLU A 86 -12.17 -1.52 -16.59
C GLU A 86 -10.70 -1.76 -16.20
N ARG A 87 -9.78 -0.93 -16.69
CA ARG A 87 -8.35 -1.06 -16.40
C ARG A 87 -8.01 -0.65 -14.97
N LEU A 88 -8.73 0.32 -14.40
CA LEU A 88 -8.67 0.63 -12.97
C LEU A 88 -9.11 -0.55 -12.11
N ASN A 89 -10.19 -1.25 -12.50
CA ASN A 89 -10.64 -2.45 -11.79
C ASN A 89 -9.60 -3.59 -11.89
N LYS A 90 -9.00 -3.80 -13.07
CA LYS A 90 -7.88 -4.76 -13.22
C LYS A 90 -6.71 -4.40 -12.29
N THR A 91 -6.29 -3.14 -12.28
CA THR A 91 -5.21 -2.65 -11.39
C THR A 91 -5.56 -2.85 -9.91
N LYS A 92 -6.81 -2.58 -9.51
CA LYS A 92 -7.29 -2.84 -8.14
C LYS A 92 -7.18 -4.32 -7.79
N MET A 93 -7.54 -5.21 -8.72
CA MET A 93 -7.41 -6.65 -8.52
C MET A 93 -5.95 -7.10 -8.44
N GLU A 94 -5.04 -6.52 -9.23
CA GLU A 94 -3.59 -6.79 -9.09
C GLU A 94 -3.09 -6.45 -7.69
N VAL A 95 -3.50 -5.29 -7.15
CA VAL A 95 -3.16 -4.89 -5.78
C VAL A 95 -3.73 -5.88 -4.76
N ILE A 96 -4.99 -6.28 -4.90
CA ILE A 96 -5.61 -7.27 -4.01
C ILE A 96 -4.85 -8.59 -4.04
N CYS A 97 -4.53 -9.10 -5.23
CA CYS A 97 -3.77 -10.34 -5.40
C CYS A 97 -2.35 -10.24 -4.84
N ALA A 98 -1.68 -9.10 -5.02
CA ALA A 98 -0.36 -8.88 -4.45
C ALA A 98 -0.42 -8.89 -2.92
N MET A 99 -1.44 -8.26 -2.32
CA MET A 99 -1.63 -8.27 -0.86
C MET A 99 -1.97 -9.66 -0.32
N GLU A 100 -2.80 -10.44 -1.03
CA GLU A 100 -3.05 -11.84 -0.66
C GLU A 100 -1.77 -12.68 -0.71
N CYS A 101 -0.94 -12.50 -1.75
CA CYS A 101 0.37 -13.14 -1.85
C CYS A 101 1.28 -12.79 -0.66
N VAL A 102 1.31 -11.52 -0.22
CA VAL A 102 2.03 -11.11 0.99
C VAL A 102 1.48 -11.85 2.21
N GLY A 103 0.16 -11.95 2.32
CA GLY A 103 -0.51 -12.70 3.39
C GLY A 103 -0.09 -14.17 3.41
N ARG A 104 -0.01 -14.82 2.24
CA ARG A 104 0.42 -16.22 2.11
C ARG A 104 1.87 -16.41 2.53
N LYS A 105 2.78 -15.54 2.05
CA LYS A 105 4.21 -15.58 2.41
C LYS A 105 4.48 -15.27 3.88
N LYS A 106 3.54 -14.59 4.56
CA LYS A 106 3.58 -14.29 5.99
C LYS A 106 2.79 -15.29 6.84
N GLU A 107 2.20 -16.31 6.22
CA GLU A 107 1.41 -17.35 6.89
C GLU A 107 0.25 -16.77 7.72
N VAL A 108 -0.36 -15.68 7.24
CA VAL A 108 -1.51 -15.01 7.87
C VAL A 108 -2.81 -15.24 7.12
N VAL A 109 -2.77 -15.99 6.02
CA VAL A 109 -3.96 -16.44 5.28
C VAL A 109 -3.88 -17.93 4.93
N ASN A 110 -5.04 -18.55 4.82
CA ASN A 110 -5.24 -19.92 4.33
C ASN A 110 -5.05 -20.05 2.82
N GLU A 111 -5.11 -21.30 2.33
CA GLU A 111 -5.06 -21.62 0.91
C GLU A 111 -6.15 -20.93 0.08
N ASP A 112 -7.30 -20.62 0.67
CA ASP A 112 -8.41 -19.92 0.03
C ASP A 112 -8.27 -18.38 0.06
N GLY A 113 -7.24 -17.84 0.72
CA GLY A 113 -7.01 -16.40 0.88
C GLY A 113 -7.76 -15.76 2.04
N THR A 114 -8.34 -16.55 2.96
CA THR A 114 -9.00 -16.04 4.18
C THR A 114 -8.01 -15.86 5.32
N LEU A 115 -8.24 -14.86 6.18
CA LEU A 115 -7.35 -14.57 7.32
C LEU A 115 -7.39 -15.68 8.39
N ILE A 116 -6.20 -16.10 8.85
CA ILE A 116 -6.00 -17.04 9.97
C ILE A 116 -5.37 -16.38 11.19
N ASP A 117 -5.17 -17.17 12.26
CA ASP A 117 -4.64 -16.74 13.55
C ASP A 117 -3.40 -15.84 13.42
N LEU A 118 -3.58 -14.58 13.82
CA LEU A 118 -2.60 -13.52 13.61
C LEU A 118 -1.70 -13.39 14.84
N ARG A 119 -0.46 -13.90 14.73
CA ARG A 119 0.53 -13.77 15.80
C ARG A 119 0.96 -12.31 15.97
N LYS A 120 0.83 -11.79 17.20
CA LYS A 120 1.16 -10.41 17.60
C LYS A 120 2.62 -10.01 17.27
N SER A 121 3.56 -10.96 17.29
CA SER A 121 5.00 -10.70 17.12
C SER A 121 5.39 -10.06 15.79
N ASN A 122 4.54 -10.12 14.77
CA ASN A 122 4.87 -9.63 13.43
C ASN A 122 4.51 -8.14 13.21
N PHE A 123 3.86 -7.50 14.19
CA PHE A 123 3.15 -6.24 13.98
C PHE A 123 3.64 -5.08 14.86
N ALA A 124 4.33 -5.34 15.96
CA ALA A 124 4.88 -4.28 16.83
C ALA A 124 6.38 -4.10 16.60
N ALA A 125 6.77 -2.86 16.35
CA ALA A 125 8.16 -2.42 16.27
C ALA A 125 8.60 -1.57 17.45
N ASP A 126 7.65 -0.91 18.13
CA ASP A 126 7.90 -0.17 19.37
C ASP A 126 7.13 -0.81 20.54
N ASP A 127 7.66 -0.66 21.76
CA ASP A 127 7.04 -1.17 23.00
C ASP A 127 5.62 -0.62 23.24
N TRP A 128 5.35 0.61 22.81
CA TRP A 128 4.03 1.24 22.96
C TRP A 128 2.96 0.59 22.06
N GLN A 129 3.36 -0.12 20.99
CA GLN A 129 2.43 -0.80 20.08
C GLN A 129 1.97 -2.15 20.63
N GLN A 130 2.83 -2.84 21.38
CA GLN A 130 2.57 -4.17 21.96
C GLN A 130 1.22 -4.28 22.71
N PRO A 131 0.87 -3.37 23.64
CA PRO A 131 -0.40 -3.47 24.36
C PRO A 131 -1.62 -3.24 23.46
N LEU A 132 -1.47 -2.52 22.35
CA LEU A 132 -2.57 -2.17 21.44
C LEU A 132 -2.87 -3.27 20.41
N LEU A 133 -1.89 -4.13 20.14
CA LEU A 133 -1.97 -5.12 19.07
C LEU A 133 -3.16 -6.07 19.19
N ALA A 134 -3.45 -6.55 20.40
CA ALA A 134 -4.52 -7.54 20.58
C ALA A 134 -5.87 -6.99 20.12
N GLU A 135 -6.22 -5.80 20.61
CA GLU A 135 -7.47 -5.11 20.29
C GLU A 135 -7.54 -4.70 18.82
N HIS A 136 -6.44 -4.15 18.28
CA HIS A 136 -6.39 -3.74 16.88
C HIS A 136 -6.49 -4.93 15.93
N ILE A 137 -5.81 -6.04 16.22
CA ILE A 137 -5.90 -7.27 15.42
C ILE A 137 -7.34 -7.78 15.40
N GLU A 138 -8.00 -7.88 16.56
CA GLU A 138 -9.38 -8.36 16.64
C GLU A 138 -10.34 -7.46 15.86
N THR A 139 -10.23 -6.14 16.07
CA THR A 139 -11.04 -5.13 15.37
C THR A 139 -10.85 -5.21 13.86
N CYS A 140 -9.60 -5.33 13.41
CA CYS A 140 -9.27 -5.33 11.99
C CYS A 140 -9.59 -6.63 11.29
N VAL A 141 -9.51 -7.78 11.95
CA VAL A 141 -10.00 -9.05 11.39
C VAL A 141 -11.51 -8.98 11.17
N LYS A 142 -12.26 -8.47 12.16
CA LYS A 142 -13.70 -8.30 12.04
C LYS A 142 -14.06 -7.36 10.89
N GLU A 143 -13.43 -6.18 10.83
CA GLU A 143 -13.68 -5.21 9.77
C GLU A 143 -13.33 -5.78 8.38
N ALA A 144 -12.23 -6.52 8.26
CA ALA A 144 -11.81 -7.11 7.00
C ALA A 144 -12.81 -8.16 6.49
N LYS A 145 -13.28 -9.04 7.38
CA LYS A 145 -14.29 -10.07 7.05
C LYS A 145 -15.63 -9.43 6.70
N ASP A 146 -16.09 -8.44 7.46
CA ASP A 146 -17.33 -7.73 7.18
C ASP A 146 -17.29 -7.00 5.82
N LYS A 147 -16.14 -6.41 5.46
CA LYS A 147 -15.95 -5.77 4.15
C LYS A 147 -15.91 -6.79 3.02
N ALA A 148 -15.21 -7.91 3.20
CA ALA A 148 -15.16 -8.98 2.20
C ALA A 148 -16.53 -9.63 1.99
N ALA A 149 -17.34 -9.78 3.05
CA ALA A 149 -18.70 -10.30 2.95
C ALA A 149 -19.65 -9.36 2.17
N LYS A 150 -19.45 -8.03 2.26
CA LYS A 150 -20.22 -7.03 1.51
C LYS A 150 -19.84 -6.95 0.03
N MET A 151 -18.62 -7.32 -0.31
CA MET A 151 -18.09 -7.34 -1.68
C MET A 151 -17.53 -8.74 -1.96
N PRO A 152 -18.39 -9.76 -2.10
CA PRO A 152 -17.94 -11.12 -2.34
C PRO A 152 -17.15 -11.16 -3.66
N ARG A 153 -16.02 -11.87 -3.63
CA ARG A 153 -15.19 -12.09 -4.81
C ARG A 153 -15.88 -13.02 -5.80
N GLU A 154 -15.59 -12.85 -7.09
CA GLU A 154 -15.99 -13.83 -8.11
C GLU A 154 -15.03 -15.04 -8.08
N ALA A 155 -15.47 -16.16 -8.67
CA ALA A 155 -14.64 -17.35 -8.78
C ALA A 155 -13.35 -17.05 -9.56
N GLY A 156 -12.20 -17.45 -9.02
CA GLY A 156 -10.88 -17.17 -9.61
C GLY A 156 -10.27 -15.81 -9.21
N GLN A 157 -10.99 -14.97 -8.46
CA GLN A 157 -10.44 -13.72 -7.94
C GLN A 157 -9.74 -13.90 -6.58
N CYS A 158 -8.78 -13.03 -6.32
CA CYS A 158 -8.12 -12.94 -5.02
C CYS A 158 -9.04 -12.32 -3.96
N SER A 159 -8.89 -12.77 -2.72
CA SER A 159 -9.58 -12.27 -1.53
C SER A 159 -9.10 -10.89 -1.13
N SER A 160 -10.05 -9.97 -0.90
CA SER A 160 -9.75 -8.62 -0.41
C SER A 160 -9.47 -8.57 1.09
N GLU A 161 -9.69 -9.65 1.85
CA GLU A 161 -9.54 -9.68 3.31
C GLU A 161 -8.17 -9.18 3.76
N THR A 162 -7.09 -9.66 3.14
CA THR A 162 -5.72 -9.25 3.50
C THR A 162 -5.47 -7.77 3.29
N SER A 163 -5.95 -7.23 2.16
CA SER A 163 -5.81 -5.80 1.85
C SER A 163 -6.63 -4.93 2.81
N ASN A 164 -7.85 -5.35 3.15
CA ASN A 164 -8.70 -4.65 4.12
C ASN A 164 -8.11 -4.69 5.53
N PHE A 165 -7.57 -5.84 5.94
CA PHE A 165 -6.89 -6.02 7.21
C PHE A 165 -5.64 -5.14 7.31
N GLY A 166 -4.78 -5.16 6.29
CA GLY A 166 -3.58 -4.32 6.24
C GLY A 166 -3.89 -2.82 6.33
N TYR A 167 -4.92 -2.36 5.61
CA TYR A 167 -5.38 -0.97 5.70
C TYR A 167 -5.91 -0.63 7.10
N CYS A 168 -6.73 -1.50 7.69
CA CYS A 168 -7.25 -1.27 9.04
C CYS A 168 -6.12 -1.20 10.07
N MET A 169 -5.16 -2.14 10.05
CA MET A 169 -4.03 -2.15 10.97
C MET A 169 -3.21 -0.88 10.88
N TRP A 170 -2.91 -0.44 9.66
CA TRP A 170 -2.20 0.80 9.44
C TRP A 170 -2.98 2.02 9.97
N ARG A 171 -4.29 2.10 9.70
CA ARG A 171 -5.16 3.16 10.22
C ARG A 171 -5.15 3.21 11.75
N GLN A 172 -5.37 2.07 12.41
CA GLN A 172 -5.41 2.00 13.87
C GLN A 172 -4.07 2.42 14.47
N MET A 173 -2.95 1.90 13.95
CA MET A 173 -1.61 2.25 14.42
C MET A 173 -1.26 3.73 14.18
N ALA A 174 -1.65 4.28 13.03
CA ALA A 174 -1.42 5.69 12.72
C ALA A 174 -2.21 6.62 13.66
N LEU A 175 -3.44 6.25 14.04
CA LEU A 175 -4.27 7.01 14.99
C LEU A 175 -3.79 6.85 16.44
N ALA A 176 -3.26 5.68 16.79
CA ALA A 176 -2.72 5.41 18.12
C ALA A 176 -1.31 6.00 18.36
N CYS A 177 -0.68 6.57 17.33
CA CYS A 177 0.65 7.16 17.43
C CYS A 177 0.73 8.19 18.58
N PRO A 178 1.61 8.01 19.58
CA PRO A 178 1.74 8.92 20.72
C PRO A 178 2.05 10.35 20.28
N LYS A 179 1.52 11.36 21.00
CA LYS A 179 1.67 12.78 20.63
C LYS A 179 3.13 13.23 20.51
N ASP A 180 4.01 12.68 21.33
CA ASP A 180 5.46 12.92 21.33
C ASP A 180 6.17 12.31 20.12
N LYS A 181 5.57 11.30 19.47
CA LYS A 181 6.07 10.66 18.24
C LYS A 181 5.39 11.18 16.96
N GLN A 182 4.41 12.07 17.08
CA GLN A 182 3.70 12.64 15.94
C GLN A 182 4.50 13.76 15.27
N VAL A 183 4.58 13.71 13.94
CA VAL A 183 5.11 14.83 13.16
C VAL A 183 4.06 15.94 13.09
N ALA A 184 4.41 17.13 13.58
CA ALA A 184 3.55 18.31 13.57
C ALA A 184 3.68 19.06 12.23
N ASN A 185 2.80 18.74 11.28
CA ASN A 185 2.63 19.51 10.04
C ASN A 185 1.19 19.39 9.50
N LYS A 186 0.75 20.38 8.72
CA LYS A 186 -0.62 20.45 8.18
C LYS A 186 -1.00 19.24 7.34
N ARG A 187 -0.05 18.65 6.63
CA ARG A 187 -0.26 17.45 5.83
C ARG A 187 -0.60 16.23 6.68
N CYS A 188 0.16 15.99 7.75
CA CYS A 188 -0.08 14.89 8.67
C CYS A 188 -1.36 15.10 9.48
N ASP A 189 -1.73 16.35 9.78
CA ASP A 189 -3.02 16.65 10.41
C ASP A 189 -4.19 16.26 9.49
N ARG A 190 -4.14 16.64 8.20
CA ARG A 190 -5.13 16.20 7.19
C ARG A 190 -5.19 14.69 7.04
N ILE A 191 -4.04 14.01 7.06
CA ILE A 191 -3.98 12.55 6.99
C ILE A 191 -4.66 11.92 8.22
N ARG A 192 -4.34 12.39 9.43
CA ARG A 192 -4.96 11.90 10.67
C ARG A 192 -6.46 12.13 10.68
N GLU A 193 -6.94 13.28 10.21
CA GLU A 193 -8.36 13.59 10.08
C GLU A 193 -9.07 12.62 9.13
N LYS A 194 -8.53 12.42 7.93
CA LYS A 194 -9.07 11.45 6.96
C LYS A 194 -9.09 10.02 7.52
N LEU A 195 -8.02 9.62 8.21
CA LEU A 195 -7.94 8.30 8.86
C LEU A 195 -9.00 8.15 9.96
N ALA A 196 -9.22 9.19 10.76
CA ALA A 196 -10.25 9.18 11.80
C ALA A 196 -11.67 9.03 11.23
N ASN A 197 -11.92 9.60 10.06
CA ASN A 197 -13.19 9.47 9.33
C ASN A 197 -13.30 8.19 8.48
N ASN A 198 -12.27 7.34 8.48
CA ASN A 198 -12.16 6.15 7.61
C ASN A 198 -12.28 6.48 6.11
N GLU A 199 -11.84 7.67 5.72
CA GLU A 199 -11.82 8.11 4.33
C GLU A 199 -10.60 7.54 3.59
N PRO A 200 -10.74 7.13 2.31
CA PRO A 200 -9.62 6.66 1.53
C PRO A 200 -8.58 7.76 1.30
N LEU A 201 -7.32 7.42 1.54
CA LEU A 201 -6.20 8.32 1.26
C LEU A 201 -5.81 8.23 -0.21
N HIS A 202 -6.10 9.29 -0.95
CA HIS A 202 -5.64 9.49 -2.31
C HIS A 202 -4.34 10.31 -2.29
N TYR A 203 -3.19 9.63 -2.28
CA TYR A 203 -1.86 10.26 -2.29
C TYR A 203 -1.63 11.17 -3.50
N TYR A 204 -2.33 10.93 -4.61
CA TYR A 204 -2.22 11.68 -5.87
C TYR A 204 -3.09 12.94 -5.94
N LYS A 205 -3.94 13.18 -4.95
CA LYS A 205 -4.79 14.37 -4.94
C LYS A 205 -4.00 15.51 -4.30
N GLY A 206 -3.78 16.61 -5.04
CA GLY A 206 -3.16 17.85 -4.55
C GLY A 206 -3.84 18.49 -3.31
N GLU A 207 -4.88 17.86 -2.78
CA GLU A 207 -5.48 18.13 -1.47
C GLU A 207 -4.53 17.92 -0.29
N LEU A 208 -3.44 17.16 -0.46
CA LEU A 208 -2.42 16.92 0.57
C LEU A 208 -1.19 17.82 0.43
N GLU A 209 -1.14 18.66 -0.61
CA GLU A 209 -0.07 19.64 -0.78
C GLU A 209 -0.28 20.80 0.19
N ASP A 210 0.80 21.23 0.83
CA ASP A 210 0.81 22.44 1.64
C ASP A 210 0.79 23.63 0.67
N LYS A 211 -0.33 24.37 0.65
CA LYS A 211 -0.34 25.72 0.09
C LYS A 211 0.39 26.68 1.04
#